data_AF-A0A0B2VYU4-F1
#
_entry.id   AF-A0A0B2VYU4-F1
#
_cell.length_a   1.000
_cell.length_b   1.000
_cell.length_c   1.000
_cell.angle_alpha   90.00
_cell.angle_beta   90.00
_cell.angle_gamma   90.00
#
_symmetry.space_group_name_H-M   'P 1'
#
loop_
_entity.id
_entity.type
_entity.pdbx_description
1 polymer ?
#
loop_
_entity_poly.entity_id
_entity_poly.type
_entity_poly.pdbx_seq_one_letter_code
_entity_poly.pdbx_strand_id
1 'polypeptide(L)'
;MLSQRHSTLPDVFPRRTDEAWKMLWCPVFTGQFLLFVTQSKINVEWLFSLHHVWKMPLDYSKWKNIEVSDDEDDTHPNIDTPSLFRWRHQARMERMAERKQEKEEITKGKTNVEKRMLEIEEKLKSTGLDEKERIKLELERDEVKKQEEDYLKKEKELEEKERLEPWNVDTIGHEAFSSSRINKVTEKRPQQPKMTYEEETKRMADYFDSNGELLKEFGSLKGLDASEKFLLEHPHIASEFAANFLTIEALNMAIEMKEDEMSNYAEQCIIVQYLLELSKSLHALATNTNVIKNFFKKFRSADPEYLKSYRAEVEAFKDRLRKRAKDKRDAAIEEYEAEEKAKRIAASPGGVDPQEVYDSLPPEMKEAFDSQDVARLQAVAQSMDQEVFCHHLKRCIDSGLWIPDANAHNEADGTATKNE
;
A
#
# COMPACT_ATOMS: atom_id res chain seq x y z
N MET A 1 -11.19 -9.90 -35.47
CA MET A 1 -10.08 -9.25 -36.21
C MET A 1 -10.07 -7.77 -35.84
N LEU A 2 -8.87 -7.18 -35.69
CA LEU A 2 -8.54 -5.86 -35.09
C LEU A 2 -8.47 -5.94 -33.55
N SER A 3 -7.36 -6.32 -32.91
CA SER A 3 -6.00 -5.73 -32.88
C SER A 3 -5.99 -4.29 -32.34
N GLN A 4 -5.74 -4.15 -31.04
CA GLN A 4 -5.13 -2.93 -30.50
C GLN A 4 -4.02 -3.30 -29.51
N ARG A 5 -2.84 -2.77 -29.84
CA ARG A 5 -1.54 -3.01 -29.25
C ARG A 5 -1.44 -2.29 -27.90
N HIS A 6 -0.90 -2.97 -26.90
CA HIS A 6 -0.42 -2.34 -25.68
C HIS A 6 0.92 -1.68 -25.96
N SER A 7 0.97 -0.36 -25.84
CA SER A 7 2.21 0.43 -25.84
C SER A 7 2.66 0.66 -24.40
N THR A 8 3.76 0.01 -24.04
CA THR A 8 4.54 0.25 -22.83
C THR A 8 5.36 1.54 -22.99
N LEU A 9 5.24 2.46 -22.04
CA LEU A 9 6.13 3.62 -21.88
C LEU A 9 7.07 3.36 -20.70
N PRO A 10 8.36 3.70 -20.78
CA PRO A 10 9.31 3.52 -19.69
C PRO A 10 9.30 4.71 -18.72
N ASP A 11 9.23 4.40 -17.43
CA ASP A 11 9.50 5.30 -16.30
C ASP A 11 10.95 5.78 -16.33
N VAL A 12 11.16 7.10 -16.38
CA VAL A 12 12.47 7.73 -16.17
C VAL A 12 12.29 8.89 -15.20
N PHE A 13 12.55 8.64 -13.92
CA PHE A 13 12.83 9.67 -12.91
C PHE A 13 14.01 9.20 -12.04
N PRO A 14 15.15 9.90 -12.02
CA PRO A 14 16.20 9.63 -11.05
C PRO A 14 15.89 10.33 -9.72
N ARG A 15 15.94 9.54 -8.62
CA ARG A 15 15.89 10.01 -7.24
C ARG A 15 17.14 10.86 -6.94
N ARG A 16 16.95 12.04 -6.37
CA ARG A 16 18.01 12.91 -5.88
C ARG A 16 18.28 12.55 -4.42
N THR A 17 19.51 12.12 -4.12
CA THR A 17 20.00 11.80 -2.78
C THR A 17 20.39 13.08 -2.04
N ASP A 18 20.05 13.11 -0.75
CA ASP A 18 20.42 14.13 0.23
C ASP A 18 21.94 14.15 0.47
N GLU A 19 22.57 15.32 0.39
CA GLU A 19 23.91 15.54 0.94
C GLU A 19 23.90 16.66 1.98
N ALA A 20 24.33 16.28 3.18
CA ALA A 20 24.39 17.06 4.39
C ALA A 20 25.53 18.10 4.36
N TRP A 21 25.20 19.32 4.80
CA TRP A 21 26.16 20.39 5.01
C TRP A 21 26.97 20.17 6.29
N LYS A 22 28.28 19.96 6.15
CA LYS A 22 29.26 20.06 7.25
C LYS A 22 29.72 21.51 7.38
N MET A 23 29.32 22.19 8.46
CA MET A 23 29.94 23.44 8.91
C MET A 23 31.27 23.13 9.61
N LEU A 24 32.35 23.72 9.13
CA LEU A 24 33.66 23.75 9.80
C LEU A 24 33.95 25.19 10.24
N TRP A 25 34.16 25.32 11.55
CA TRP A 25 34.68 26.48 12.27
C TRP A 25 35.96 27.07 11.67
N CYS A 26 36.11 28.39 11.74
CA CYS A 26 37.41 29.06 11.70
C CYS A 26 37.45 30.20 12.75
N PRO A 27 38.47 30.29 13.61
CA PRO A 27 38.48 31.17 14.77
C PRO A 27 39.10 32.55 14.51
N VAL A 28 38.65 33.48 15.36
CA VAL A 28 39.11 34.83 15.69
C VAL A 28 40.63 35.03 15.60
N PHE A 29 41.07 36.12 14.95
CA PHE A 29 42.30 36.82 15.33
C PHE A 29 42.12 38.34 15.27
N THR A 30 42.27 38.94 16.44
CA THR A 30 42.33 40.37 16.75
C THR A 30 43.62 41.00 16.25
N GLY A 31 43.56 42.21 15.69
CA GLY A 31 44.73 43.01 15.32
C GLY A 31 44.36 44.47 15.11
N GLN A 32 44.62 45.28 16.13
CA GLN A 32 44.37 46.71 16.20
C GLN A 32 45.59 47.48 15.69
N PHE A 33 45.41 48.37 14.71
CA PHE A 33 46.39 49.41 14.41
C PHE A 33 45.66 50.74 14.16
N LEU A 34 46.09 51.74 14.92
CA LEU A 34 45.59 53.10 14.99
C LEU A 34 46.54 54.04 14.23
N LEU A 35 46.03 55.23 13.88
CA LEU A 35 46.67 56.39 13.21
C LEU A 35 46.83 56.29 11.68
N PHE A 36 46.59 57.32 10.87
CA PHE A 36 46.64 58.77 11.07
C PHE A 36 45.48 59.47 10.32
N VAL A 37 44.84 60.45 10.95
CA VAL A 37 43.99 61.43 10.28
C VAL A 37 44.89 62.54 9.74
N THR A 38 44.94 62.69 8.41
CA THR A 38 45.36 63.93 7.76
C THR A 38 44.25 64.42 6.85
N GLN A 39 43.74 65.59 7.21
CA GLN A 39 42.67 66.33 6.57
C GLN A 39 43.11 66.77 5.16
N SER A 40 42.43 66.30 4.12
CA SER A 40 42.51 66.88 2.79
C SER A 40 41.17 66.71 2.08
N LYS A 41 40.54 67.85 1.79
CA LYS A 41 39.26 68.00 1.11
C LYS A 41 39.27 67.24 -0.22
N ILE A 42 38.42 66.24 -0.36
CA ILE A 42 38.08 65.63 -1.66
C ILE A 42 36.56 65.66 -1.79
N ASN A 43 36.11 66.27 -2.89
CA ASN A 43 34.72 66.52 -3.28
C ASN A 43 33.85 65.25 -3.22
N VAL A 44 32.68 65.36 -2.59
CA VAL A 44 31.71 64.28 -2.38
C VAL A 44 30.68 64.18 -3.52
N GLU A 45 31.06 64.52 -4.76
CA GLU A 45 30.12 64.55 -5.90
C GLU A 45 30.27 63.40 -6.91
N TRP A 46 31.07 62.36 -6.60
CA TRP A 46 31.29 61.24 -7.53
C TRP A 46 30.91 59.84 -6.99
N LEU A 47 30.09 59.77 -5.94
CA LEU A 47 29.65 58.49 -5.33
C LEU A 47 28.19 58.09 -5.57
N PHE A 48 27.52 58.70 -6.55
CA PHE A 48 26.17 58.28 -6.98
C PHE A 48 26.14 57.87 -8.45
N SER A 49 26.98 56.92 -8.85
CA SER A 49 26.77 56.26 -10.14
C SER A 49 27.41 54.88 -10.19
N LEU A 50 26.95 53.95 -9.35
CA LEU A 50 27.12 52.52 -9.62
C LEU A 50 26.15 51.66 -8.80
N HIS A 51 24.84 51.95 -8.88
CA HIS A 51 23.86 50.88 -8.66
C HIS A 51 23.90 49.97 -9.89
N HIS A 52 24.85 49.03 -9.87
CA HIS A 52 24.84 47.88 -10.74
C HIS A 52 23.49 47.17 -10.57
N VAL A 53 22.64 47.32 -11.58
CA VAL A 53 21.36 46.63 -11.70
C VAL A 53 21.64 45.14 -11.65
N TRP A 54 21.39 44.52 -10.49
CA TRP A 54 21.16 43.09 -10.38
C TRP A 54 19.89 42.77 -11.15
N LYS A 55 19.99 42.64 -12.47
CA LYS A 55 18.93 42.06 -13.29
C LYS A 55 18.91 40.58 -12.94
N MET A 56 17.98 40.17 -12.09
CA MET A 56 17.74 38.75 -11.88
C MET A 56 17.45 38.10 -13.25
N PRO A 57 18.07 36.95 -13.58
CA PRO A 57 17.91 36.31 -14.90
C PRO A 57 16.47 35.88 -15.24
N LEU A 58 15.56 35.95 -14.28
CA LEU A 58 14.16 35.56 -14.36
C LEU A 58 13.30 36.74 -13.87
N ASP A 59 12.30 37.14 -14.66
CA ASP A 59 11.39 38.23 -14.30
C ASP A 59 10.01 37.70 -13.89
N TYR A 60 9.68 37.85 -12.62
CA TYR A 60 8.36 37.55 -12.04
C TYR A 60 7.51 38.82 -11.88
N SER A 61 7.90 39.96 -12.47
CA SER A 61 7.21 41.25 -12.32
C SER A 61 5.74 41.23 -12.69
N LYS A 62 5.35 40.30 -13.59
CA LYS A 62 3.96 40.06 -13.98
C LYS A 62 3.05 39.83 -12.77
N TRP A 63 3.53 39.18 -11.71
CA TRP A 63 2.73 38.81 -10.54
C TRP A 63 2.90 39.76 -9.34
N LYS A 64 3.47 40.95 -9.52
CA LYS A 64 3.69 41.91 -8.43
C LYS A 64 2.42 42.56 -7.90
N ASN A 65 1.43 42.75 -8.76
CA ASN A 65 0.17 43.43 -8.42
C ASN A 65 -0.96 42.40 -8.43
N ILE A 66 -1.13 41.68 -7.33
CA ILE A 66 -2.26 40.75 -7.13
C ILE A 66 -3.14 41.33 -6.03
N GLU A 67 -4.43 41.52 -6.31
CA GLU A 67 -5.45 41.95 -5.37
C GLU A 67 -6.28 40.74 -4.91
N VAL A 68 -6.18 40.41 -3.63
CA VAL A 68 -6.95 39.34 -2.97
C VAL A 68 -7.95 39.99 -2.01
N SER A 69 -9.24 39.85 -2.27
CA SER A 69 -10.28 40.54 -1.46
C SER A 69 -10.39 40.03 -0.03
N ASP A 70 -10.00 38.79 0.21
CA ASP A 70 -10.01 38.06 1.48
C ASP A 70 -8.60 37.81 2.04
N ASP A 71 -7.65 38.71 1.76
CA ASP A 71 -6.30 38.65 2.29
C ASP A 71 -6.28 38.76 3.83
N GLU A 72 -5.98 37.66 4.51
CA GLU A 72 -5.96 37.55 5.97
C GLU A 72 -4.72 38.19 6.63
N ASP A 73 -3.66 38.45 5.86
CA ASP A 73 -2.48 39.15 6.35
C ASP A 73 -2.71 40.68 6.38
N ASP A 74 -3.62 41.17 5.54
CA ASP A 74 -3.89 42.61 5.34
C ASP A 74 -5.05 43.10 6.23
N THR A 75 -4.91 42.87 7.54
CA THR A 75 -5.93 43.12 8.57
C THR A 75 -5.49 44.18 9.59
N HIS A 76 -6.45 44.74 10.34
CA HIS A 76 -6.17 45.72 11.40
C HIS A 76 -6.94 45.35 12.68
N PRO A 77 -6.33 45.40 13.88
CA PRO A 77 -6.96 44.96 15.13
C PRO A 77 -8.30 45.63 15.48
N ASN A 78 -8.56 46.80 14.90
CA ASN A 78 -9.79 47.58 15.13
C ASN A 78 -10.84 47.46 14.02
N ILE A 79 -10.62 46.63 12.99
CA ILE A 79 -11.54 46.45 11.86
C ILE A 79 -12.02 45.00 11.83
N ASP A 80 -13.34 44.82 11.72
CA ASP A 80 -13.95 43.49 11.61
C ASP A 80 -13.68 42.87 10.24
N THR A 81 -12.81 41.86 10.21
CA THR A 81 -12.28 41.24 8.98
C THR A 81 -13.34 40.64 8.05
N PRO A 82 -14.40 39.95 8.53
CA PRO A 82 -15.44 39.41 7.65
C PRO A 82 -16.24 40.50 6.93
N SER A 83 -16.48 41.64 7.58
CA SER A 83 -17.14 42.79 6.95
C SER A 83 -16.22 43.49 5.94
N LEU A 84 -14.92 43.61 6.27
CA LEU A 84 -13.90 44.21 5.41
C LEU A 84 -13.72 43.43 4.10
N PHE A 85 -13.65 42.09 4.15
CA PHE A 85 -13.48 41.26 2.95
C PHE A 85 -14.66 41.38 1.99
N ARG A 86 -15.88 41.42 2.53
CA ARG A 86 -17.10 41.64 1.74
C ARG A 86 -17.09 43.03 1.10
N TRP A 87 -16.66 44.05 1.83
CA TRP A 87 -16.56 45.41 1.31
C TRP A 87 -15.49 45.53 0.22
N ARG A 88 -14.30 44.93 0.41
CA ARG A 88 -13.24 44.86 -0.62
C ARG A 88 -13.74 44.14 -1.88
N HIS A 89 -14.43 43.02 -1.72
CA HIS A 89 -15.05 42.30 -2.83
C HIS A 89 -16.07 43.18 -3.58
N GLN A 90 -16.94 43.88 -2.86
CA GLN A 90 -17.94 44.78 -3.44
C GLN A 90 -17.28 45.93 -4.21
N ALA A 91 -16.31 46.62 -3.61
CA ALA A 91 -15.58 47.72 -4.24
C ALA A 91 -14.81 47.26 -5.50
N ARG A 92 -14.33 46.02 -5.52
CA ARG A 92 -13.73 45.39 -6.70
C ARG A 92 -14.77 45.15 -7.79
N MET A 93 -15.93 44.58 -7.46
CA MET A 93 -17.02 44.35 -8.42
C MET A 93 -17.54 45.67 -9.02
N GLU A 94 -17.64 46.73 -8.21
CA GLU A 94 -18.02 48.07 -8.66
C GLU A 94 -16.98 48.66 -9.64
N ARG A 95 -15.68 48.62 -9.28
CA ARG A 95 -14.60 49.05 -10.19
C ARG A 95 -14.57 48.27 -11.51
N MET A 96 -14.88 46.97 -11.47
CA MET A 96 -14.98 46.14 -12.68
C MET A 96 -16.20 46.53 -13.53
N ALA A 97 -17.35 46.81 -12.89
CA ALA A 97 -18.58 47.20 -13.56
C ALA A 97 -18.47 48.58 -14.23
N GLU A 98 -17.93 49.58 -13.52
CA GLU A 98 -17.70 50.93 -14.06
C GLU A 98 -16.78 50.89 -15.29
N ARG A 99 -15.69 50.13 -15.22
CA ARG A 99 -14.75 50.00 -16.36
C ARG A 99 -15.37 49.28 -17.54
N LYS A 100 -16.19 48.27 -17.29
CA LYS A 100 -16.96 47.62 -18.35
C LYS A 100 -17.88 48.61 -19.04
N GLN A 101 -18.54 49.50 -18.30
CA GLN A 101 -19.38 50.56 -18.86
C GLN A 101 -18.55 51.57 -19.68
N GLU A 102 -17.41 52.06 -19.14
CA GLU A 102 -16.49 52.98 -19.87
C GLU A 102 -16.03 52.37 -21.20
N LYS A 103 -15.65 51.08 -21.19
CA LYS A 103 -15.26 50.34 -22.40
C LYS A 103 -16.41 50.23 -23.41
N GLU A 104 -17.61 49.94 -22.95
CA GLU A 104 -18.80 49.88 -23.79
C GLU A 104 -19.17 51.25 -24.40
N GLU A 105 -18.99 52.35 -23.66
CA GLU A 105 -19.22 53.70 -24.18
C GLU A 105 -18.20 54.11 -25.23
N ILE A 106 -16.91 53.85 -24.99
CA ILE A 106 -15.83 54.16 -25.94
C ILE A 106 -16.01 53.36 -27.23
N THR A 107 -16.32 52.07 -27.13
CA THR A 107 -16.56 51.21 -28.30
C THR A 107 -17.79 51.64 -29.10
N LYS A 108 -18.91 51.98 -28.43
CA LYS A 108 -20.08 52.56 -29.10
C LYS A 108 -19.75 53.89 -29.78
N GLY A 109 -19.02 54.77 -29.11
CA GLY A 109 -18.57 56.06 -29.66
C GLY A 109 -17.73 55.88 -30.92
N LYS A 110 -16.74 54.99 -30.89
CA LYS A 110 -15.88 54.63 -32.03
C LYS A 110 -16.69 54.11 -33.21
N THR A 111 -17.57 53.13 -33.00
CA THR A 111 -18.41 52.59 -34.09
C THR A 111 -19.33 53.64 -34.72
N ASN A 112 -19.81 54.63 -33.94
CA ASN A 112 -20.62 55.73 -34.46
C ASN A 112 -19.78 56.72 -35.28
N VAL A 113 -18.57 57.04 -34.83
CA VAL A 113 -17.63 57.90 -35.58
C VAL A 113 -17.19 57.24 -36.87
N GLU A 114 -16.87 55.94 -36.85
CA GLU A 114 -16.53 55.17 -38.05
C GLU A 114 -17.67 55.17 -39.08
N LYS A 115 -18.92 54.98 -38.64
CA LYS A 115 -20.09 55.09 -39.53
C LYS A 115 -20.24 56.48 -40.12
N ARG A 116 -20.07 57.54 -39.32
CA ARG A 116 -20.12 58.92 -39.80
C ARG A 116 -19.01 59.23 -40.80
N MET A 117 -17.79 58.72 -40.59
CA MET A 117 -16.69 58.82 -41.54
C MET A 117 -17.04 58.19 -42.89
N LEU A 118 -17.57 56.96 -42.87
CA LEU A 118 -17.97 56.25 -44.09
C LEU A 118 -19.08 56.99 -44.86
N GLU A 119 -20.10 57.50 -44.15
CA GLU A 119 -21.19 58.28 -44.76
C GLU A 119 -20.69 59.59 -45.40
N ILE A 120 -19.73 60.28 -44.77
CA ILE A 120 -19.15 61.53 -45.31
C ILE A 120 -18.28 61.22 -46.53
N GLU A 121 -17.48 60.16 -46.49
CA GLU A 121 -16.67 59.72 -47.63
C GLU A 121 -17.53 59.28 -48.83
N GLU A 122 -18.65 58.62 -48.59
CA GLU A 122 -19.61 58.24 -49.63
C GLU A 122 -20.28 59.47 -50.26
N LYS A 123 -20.71 60.44 -49.44
CA LYS A 123 -21.25 61.72 -49.92
C LYS A 123 -20.21 62.48 -50.76
N LEU A 124 -18.94 62.53 -50.34
CA LEU A 124 -17.85 63.18 -51.11
C LEU A 124 -17.56 62.51 -52.47
N LYS A 125 -17.92 61.24 -52.66
CA LYS A 125 -17.76 60.51 -53.93
C LYS A 125 -18.91 60.76 -54.91
N SER A 126 -20.03 61.33 -54.46
CA SER A 126 -21.18 61.59 -55.33
C SER A 126 -20.90 62.74 -56.32
N THR A 127 -21.07 62.49 -57.62
CA THR A 127 -20.91 63.51 -58.67
C THR A 127 -22.19 64.33 -58.81
N GLY A 128 -22.18 65.55 -58.29
CA GLY A 128 -23.32 66.49 -58.36
C GLY A 128 -23.34 67.60 -57.29
N LEU A 129 -22.34 67.67 -56.40
CA LEU A 129 -22.27 68.61 -55.28
C LEU A 129 -21.83 70.03 -55.72
N ASP A 130 -22.45 71.05 -55.14
CA ASP A 130 -22.00 72.45 -55.25
C ASP A 130 -20.66 72.65 -54.51
N GLU A 131 -19.84 73.60 -54.97
CA GLU A 131 -18.50 73.85 -54.41
C GLU A 131 -18.56 74.19 -52.91
N LYS A 132 -19.63 74.88 -52.49
CA LYS A 132 -19.90 75.19 -51.07
C LYS A 132 -20.25 73.96 -50.23
N GLU A 133 -20.94 72.98 -50.81
CA GLU A 133 -21.31 71.74 -50.12
C GLU A 133 -20.11 70.81 -49.96
N ARG A 134 -19.21 70.78 -50.96
CA ARG A 134 -17.94 70.08 -50.89
C ARG A 134 -17.04 70.61 -49.77
N ILE A 135 -16.88 71.93 -49.68
CA ILE A 135 -16.09 72.56 -48.60
C ILE A 135 -16.69 72.24 -47.21
N LYS A 136 -18.02 72.23 -47.09
CA LYS A 136 -18.70 71.88 -45.84
C LYS A 136 -18.49 70.42 -45.43
N LEU A 137 -18.56 69.48 -46.38
CA LEU A 137 -18.30 68.06 -46.13
C LEU A 137 -16.83 67.77 -45.83
N GLU A 138 -15.89 68.52 -46.41
CA GLU A 138 -14.46 68.44 -46.08
C GLU A 138 -14.18 68.93 -44.65
N LEU A 139 -14.81 70.03 -44.21
CA LEU A 139 -14.76 70.47 -42.82
C LEU A 139 -15.37 69.44 -41.85
N GLU A 140 -16.53 68.86 -42.18
CA GLU A 140 -17.16 67.82 -41.35
C GLU A 140 -16.28 66.56 -41.28
N ARG A 141 -15.63 66.18 -42.38
CA ARG A 141 -14.66 65.07 -42.39
C ARG A 141 -13.48 65.33 -41.47
N ASP A 142 -12.93 66.54 -41.50
CA ASP A 142 -11.79 66.90 -40.64
C ASP A 142 -12.20 67.00 -39.16
N GLU A 143 -13.44 67.38 -38.86
CA GLU A 143 -14.01 67.31 -37.50
C GLU A 143 -14.20 65.86 -37.02
N VAL A 144 -14.74 64.98 -37.87
CA VAL A 144 -14.96 63.57 -37.50
C VAL A 144 -13.62 62.82 -37.38
N LYS A 145 -12.59 63.18 -38.17
CA LYS A 145 -11.21 62.70 -37.98
C LYS A 145 -10.62 63.10 -36.62
N LYS A 146 -10.85 64.34 -36.16
CA LYS A 146 -10.44 64.72 -34.80
C LYS A 146 -11.16 63.90 -33.74
N GLN A 147 -12.45 63.63 -33.93
CA GLN A 147 -13.21 62.76 -33.03
C GLN A 147 -12.63 61.34 -33.01
N GLU A 148 -12.24 60.80 -34.16
CA GLU A 148 -11.57 59.49 -34.27
C GLU A 148 -10.24 59.45 -33.51
N GLU A 149 -9.40 60.49 -33.67
CA GLU A 149 -8.15 60.64 -32.92
C GLU A 149 -8.37 60.74 -31.40
N ASP A 150 -9.43 61.42 -30.97
CA ASP A 150 -9.82 61.52 -29.55
C ASP A 150 -10.28 60.17 -28.98
N TYR A 151 -11.06 59.39 -29.75
CA TYR A 151 -11.46 58.04 -29.34
C TYR A 151 -10.26 57.07 -29.32
N LEU A 152 -9.31 57.22 -30.24
CA LEU A 152 -8.08 56.43 -30.25
C LEU A 152 -7.19 56.75 -29.03
N LYS A 153 -7.13 58.02 -28.60
CA LYS A 153 -6.48 58.40 -27.33
C LYS A 153 -7.15 57.73 -26.13
N LYS A 154 -8.48 57.81 -26.05
CA LYS A 154 -9.26 57.16 -24.98
C LYS A 154 -9.08 55.64 -24.94
N GLU A 155 -8.97 54.99 -26.11
CA GLU A 155 -8.70 53.57 -26.22
C GLU A 155 -7.30 53.20 -25.68
N LYS A 156 -6.27 53.98 -26.02
CA LYS A 156 -4.91 53.78 -25.49
C LYS A 156 -4.84 54.02 -23.98
N GLU A 157 -5.55 55.02 -23.48
CA GLU A 157 -5.67 55.28 -22.04
C GLU A 157 -6.36 54.10 -21.33
N LEU A 158 -7.40 53.53 -21.93
CA LEU A 158 -8.09 52.35 -21.39
C LEU A 158 -7.19 51.11 -21.41
N GLU A 159 -6.43 50.89 -22.48
CA GLU A 159 -5.48 49.78 -22.59
C GLU A 159 -4.36 49.88 -21.54
N GLU A 160 -3.87 51.08 -21.26
CA GLU A 160 -2.88 51.30 -20.20
C GLU A 160 -3.48 51.08 -18.81
N LYS A 161 -4.74 51.48 -18.58
CA LYS A 161 -5.48 51.15 -17.34
C LYS A 161 -5.68 49.64 -17.18
N GLU A 162 -6.01 48.90 -18.24
CA GLU A 162 -6.14 47.43 -18.23
C GLU A 162 -4.79 46.76 -17.96
N ARG A 163 -3.69 47.29 -18.50
CA ARG A 163 -2.33 46.74 -18.28
C ARG A 163 -1.84 46.94 -16.85
N LEU A 164 -2.19 48.06 -16.22
CA LEU A 164 -1.81 48.38 -14.83
C LEU A 164 -2.73 47.73 -13.80
N GLU A 165 -3.77 47.03 -14.26
CA GLU A 165 -4.77 46.43 -13.39
C GLU A 165 -4.16 45.37 -12.45
N PRO A 166 -4.58 45.35 -11.17
CA PRO A 166 -4.25 44.27 -10.28
C PRO A 166 -4.89 42.95 -10.73
N TRP A 167 -4.06 41.91 -10.79
CA TRP A 167 -4.50 40.55 -10.98
C TRP A 167 -5.43 40.12 -9.86
N ASN A 168 -6.53 39.47 -10.21
CA ASN A 168 -7.53 38.96 -9.28
C ASN A 168 -8.06 37.61 -9.81
N VAL A 169 -8.93 36.94 -9.05
CA VAL A 169 -9.45 35.61 -9.41
C VAL A 169 -10.15 35.56 -10.77
N ASP A 170 -10.69 36.69 -11.24
CA ASP A 170 -11.43 36.80 -12.51
C ASP A 170 -10.52 37.13 -13.70
N THR A 171 -9.29 37.62 -13.45
CA THR A 171 -8.32 38.02 -14.49
C THR A 171 -7.14 37.05 -14.61
N ILE A 172 -6.75 36.38 -13.51
CA ILE A 172 -5.61 35.45 -13.48
C ILE A 172 -5.87 34.19 -14.32
N GLY A 173 -7.11 33.70 -14.33
CA GLY A 173 -7.47 32.49 -15.07
C GLY A 173 -8.97 32.27 -15.13
N HIS A 174 -9.36 31.29 -15.93
CA HIS A 174 -10.74 30.83 -16.06
C HIS A 174 -10.83 29.34 -15.70
N GLU A 175 -12.02 28.88 -15.32
CA GLU A 175 -12.26 27.45 -15.10
C GLU A 175 -12.14 26.68 -16.43
N ALA A 176 -11.06 25.92 -16.60
CA ALA A 176 -10.84 25.11 -17.79
C ALA A 176 -11.52 23.74 -17.72
N PHE A 177 -11.64 23.17 -16.52
CA PHE A 177 -12.22 21.84 -16.31
C PHE A 177 -12.79 21.73 -14.89
N SER A 178 -14.02 21.22 -14.79
CA SER A 178 -14.72 20.95 -13.53
C SER A 178 -15.31 19.55 -13.58
N SER A 179 -14.87 18.66 -12.69
CA SER A 179 -15.44 17.32 -12.58
C SER A 179 -15.55 16.91 -11.13
N SER A 180 -16.77 16.54 -10.73
CA SER A 180 -17.03 15.94 -9.43
C SER A 180 -17.35 14.46 -9.60
N ARG A 181 -16.76 13.62 -8.75
CA ARG A 181 -17.07 12.19 -8.67
C ARG A 181 -17.46 11.84 -7.26
N ILE A 182 -18.76 11.69 -7.04
CA ILE A 182 -19.30 11.24 -5.76
C ILE A 182 -19.35 9.72 -5.76
N ASN A 183 -18.66 9.08 -4.81
CA ASN A 183 -18.76 7.64 -4.62
C ASN A 183 -20.12 7.30 -3.99
N LYS A 184 -21.10 6.92 -4.81
CA LYS A 184 -22.45 6.57 -4.34
C LYS A 184 -22.36 5.28 -3.51
N VAL A 185 -22.71 5.35 -2.23
CA VAL A 185 -22.87 4.17 -1.37
C VAL A 185 -24.07 3.38 -1.90
N THR A 186 -23.83 2.27 -2.58
CA THR A 186 -24.88 1.37 -3.01
C THR A 186 -25.39 0.55 -1.84
N GLU A 187 -26.71 0.53 -1.60
CA GLU A 187 -27.34 -0.32 -0.57
C GLU A 187 -27.16 -1.82 -0.84
N LYS A 188 -26.91 -2.18 -2.10
CA LYS A 188 -26.65 -3.57 -2.49
C LYS A 188 -25.21 -3.93 -2.14
N ARG A 189 -25.07 -4.93 -1.26
CA ARG A 189 -23.82 -5.65 -1.00
C ARG A 189 -23.11 -5.95 -2.32
N PRO A 190 -21.80 -5.68 -2.46
CA PRO A 190 -20.99 -6.47 -3.37
C PRO A 190 -21.04 -7.90 -2.82
N GLN A 191 -21.96 -8.71 -3.35
CA GLN A 191 -21.90 -10.14 -3.11
C GLN A 191 -20.56 -10.59 -3.69
N GLN A 192 -19.75 -11.27 -2.87
CA GLN A 192 -18.57 -11.92 -3.43
C GLN A 192 -19.09 -12.82 -4.56
N PRO A 193 -18.55 -12.68 -5.79
CA PRO A 193 -18.97 -13.53 -6.88
C PRO A 193 -18.81 -14.97 -6.41
N LYS A 194 -19.86 -15.79 -6.57
CA LYS A 194 -19.77 -17.23 -6.29
C LYS A 194 -18.78 -17.79 -7.30
N MET A 195 -17.52 -17.91 -6.89
CA MET A 195 -16.46 -18.48 -7.72
C MET A 195 -16.53 -20.00 -7.63
N THR A 196 -15.93 -20.68 -8.58
CA THR A 196 -15.81 -22.14 -8.50
C THR A 196 -14.81 -22.53 -7.40
N TYR A 197 -14.94 -23.74 -6.84
CA TYR A 197 -14.05 -24.23 -5.79
C TYR A 197 -12.56 -24.19 -6.18
N GLU A 198 -12.26 -24.47 -7.45
CA GLU A 198 -10.89 -24.41 -7.98
C GLU A 198 -10.34 -22.98 -8.00
N GLU A 199 -11.17 -21.99 -8.37
CA GLU A 199 -10.77 -20.58 -8.38
C GLU A 199 -10.56 -20.03 -6.96
N GLU A 200 -11.41 -20.42 -6.01
CA GLU A 200 -11.24 -20.06 -4.60
C GLU A 200 -9.95 -20.65 -4.01
N THR A 201 -9.62 -21.89 -4.37
CA THR A 201 -8.38 -22.55 -3.95
C THR A 201 -7.16 -21.83 -4.52
N LYS A 202 -7.16 -21.48 -5.81
CA LYS A 202 -6.08 -20.69 -6.43
C LYS A 202 -5.92 -19.33 -5.76
N ARG A 203 -7.03 -18.62 -5.53
CA ARG A 203 -7.01 -17.32 -4.84
C ARG A 203 -6.45 -17.42 -3.43
N MET A 204 -6.76 -18.50 -2.70
CA MET A 204 -6.19 -18.74 -1.38
C MET A 204 -4.68 -18.99 -1.46
N ALA A 205 -4.22 -19.78 -2.44
CA ALA A 205 -2.79 -20.03 -2.67
C ALA A 205 -2.05 -18.73 -3.02
N ASP A 206 -2.55 -17.96 -3.99
CA ASP A 206 -1.96 -16.66 -4.38
C ASP A 206 -1.91 -15.68 -3.19
N TYR A 207 -2.93 -15.70 -2.32
CA TYR A 207 -2.98 -14.91 -1.11
C TYR A 207 -1.91 -15.33 -0.09
N PHE A 208 -1.69 -16.65 0.09
CA PHE A 208 -0.65 -17.17 0.98
C PHE A 208 0.75 -16.83 0.45
N ASP A 209 0.97 -16.94 -0.85
CA ASP A 209 2.26 -16.61 -1.46
C ASP A 209 2.57 -15.12 -1.35
N SER A 210 1.56 -14.27 -1.58
CA SER A 210 1.74 -12.81 -1.56
C SER A 210 1.85 -12.22 -0.15
N ASN A 211 1.20 -12.83 0.85
CA ASN A 211 1.07 -12.27 2.19
C ASN A 211 1.69 -13.16 3.29
N GLY A 212 2.34 -14.27 2.94
CA GLY A 212 2.83 -15.25 3.91
C GLY A 212 3.80 -14.68 4.94
N GLU A 213 4.73 -13.82 4.53
CA GLU A 213 5.67 -13.16 5.45
C GLU A 213 4.95 -12.22 6.43
N LEU A 214 4.03 -11.38 5.92
CA LEU A 214 3.22 -10.48 6.73
C LEU A 214 2.34 -11.24 7.73
N LEU A 215 1.77 -12.38 7.32
CA LEU A 215 0.94 -13.22 8.18
C LEU A 215 1.76 -13.87 9.29
N LYS A 216 3.01 -14.28 9.00
CA LYS A 216 3.94 -14.80 10.00
C LYS A 216 4.38 -13.71 10.99
N GLU A 217 4.63 -12.49 10.51
CA GLU A 217 4.91 -11.35 11.37
C GLU A 217 3.73 -11.08 12.31
N PHE A 218 2.51 -10.99 11.76
CA PHE A 218 1.28 -10.79 12.54
C PHE A 218 1.07 -11.89 13.58
N GLY A 219 1.21 -13.17 13.20
CA GLY A 219 1.03 -14.31 14.11
C GLY A 219 2.02 -14.33 15.28
N SER A 220 3.19 -13.73 15.09
CA SER A 220 4.24 -13.64 16.11
C SER A 220 4.02 -12.47 17.09
N LEU A 221 3.13 -11.53 16.78
CA LEU A 221 2.83 -10.40 17.65
C LEU A 221 2.16 -10.85 18.95
N LYS A 222 2.42 -10.10 20.01
CA LYS A 222 1.78 -10.27 21.32
C LYS A 222 1.07 -8.99 21.73
N GLY A 223 -0.14 -9.15 22.24
CA GLY A 223 -0.93 -8.04 22.77
C GLY A 223 -1.74 -7.28 21.72
N LEU A 224 -2.81 -6.66 22.20
CA LEU A 224 -3.84 -6.04 21.35
C LEU A 224 -3.34 -4.79 20.62
N ASP A 225 -2.48 -3.98 21.24
CA ASP A 225 -2.05 -2.71 20.65
C ASP A 225 -1.12 -2.93 19.45
N ALA A 226 -0.24 -3.95 19.52
CA ALA A 226 0.60 -4.35 18.40
C ALA A 226 -0.26 -4.90 17.25
N SER A 227 -1.23 -5.76 17.56
CA SER A 227 -2.17 -6.31 16.57
C SER A 227 -3.02 -5.22 15.91
N GLU A 228 -3.50 -4.23 16.67
CA GLU A 228 -4.27 -3.10 16.13
C GLU A 228 -3.43 -2.29 15.15
N LYS A 229 -2.22 -1.89 15.56
CA LYS A 229 -1.33 -1.11 14.71
C LYS A 229 -1.05 -1.84 13.39
N PHE A 230 -0.72 -3.13 13.49
CA PHE A 230 -0.42 -3.95 12.32
C PHE A 230 -1.62 -4.09 11.37
N LEU A 231 -2.82 -4.36 11.89
CA LEU A 231 -4.03 -4.46 11.06
C LEU A 231 -4.45 -3.12 10.45
N LEU A 232 -4.09 -1.98 11.05
CA LEU A 232 -4.32 -0.66 10.46
C LEU A 232 -3.32 -0.33 9.34
N GLU A 233 -2.08 -0.78 9.47
CA GLU A 233 -1.04 -0.67 8.43
C GLU A 233 -1.30 -1.64 7.26
N HIS A 234 -1.83 -2.84 7.57
CA HIS A 234 -2.12 -3.90 6.61
C HIS A 234 -3.58 -4.40 6.67
N PRO A 235 -4.59 -3.58 6.31
CA PRO A 235 -6.01 -3.95 6.50
C PRO A 235 -6.49 -5.14 5.66
N HIS A 236 -5.79 -5.47 4.57
CA HIS A 236 -6.09 -6.61 3.70
C HIS A 236 -5.85 -7.97 4.38
N ILE A 237 -5.17 -7.99 5.54
CA ILE A 237 -4.96 -9.18 6.36
C ILE A 237 -6.21 -9.56 7.17
N ALA A 238 -7.15 -8.63 7.38
CA ALA A 238 -8.45 -8.92 7.99
C ALA A 238 -9.37 -9.69 7.02
N SER A 239 -9.01 -10.94 6.71
CA SER A 239 -9.69 -11.82 5.77
C SER A 239 -9.84 -13.25 6.30
N GLU A 240 -10.80 -14.01 5.76
CA GLU A 240 -10.98 -15.43 6.12
C GLU A 240 -9.76 -16.27 5.73
N PHE A 241 -9.06 -15.92 4.64
CA PHE A 241 -7.82 -16.60 4.23
C PHE A 241 -6.71 -16.43 5.26
N ALA A 242 -6.57 -15.23 5.86
CA ALA A 242 -5.60 -15.02 6.92
C ALA A 242 -5.88 -15.89 8.15
N ALA A 243 -7.14 -16.01 8.56
CA ALA A 243 -7.53 -16.89 9.67
C ALA A 243 -7.19 -18.36 9.38
N ASN A 244 -7.39 -18.82 8.15
CA ASN A 244 -7.02 -20.17 7.71
C ASN A 244 -5.50 -20.39 7.74
N PHE A 245 -4.72 -19.43 7.22
CA PHE A 245 -3.26 -19.49 7.25
C PHE A 245 -2.72 -19.57 8.68
N LEU A 246 -3.17 -18.68 9.56
CA LEU A 246 -2.76 -18.65 10.96
C LEU A 246 -3.13 -19.95 11.69
N THR A 247 -4.26 -20.57 11.34
CA THR A 247 -4.67 -21.87 11.91
C THR A 247 -3.72 -22.99 11.50
N ILE A 248 -3.29 -23.02 10.23
CA ILE A 248 -2.36 -24.03 9.71
C ILE A 248 -0.99 -23.85 10.36
N GLU A 249 -0.48 -22.63 10.42
CA GLU A 249 0.82 -22.36 11.06
C GLU A 249 0.80 -22.68 12.56
N ALA A 250 -0.28 -22.32 13.27
CA ALA A 250 -0.44 -22.70 14.67
C ALA A 250 -0.43 -24.23 14.86
N LEU A 251 -1.04 -24.98 13.93
CA LEU A 251 -1.00 -26.44 13.95
C LEU A 251 0.40 -26.99 13.68
N ASN A 252 1.15 -26.42 12.74
CA ASN A 252 2.53 -26.81 12.46
C ASN A 252 3.41 -26.60 13.69
N MET A 253 3.30 -25.45 14.36
CA MET A 253 4.01 -25.16 15.61
C MET A 253 3.63 -26.13 16.74
N ALA A 254 2.36 -26.54 16.83
CA ALA A 254 1.92 -27.55 17.78
C ALA A 254 2.54 -28.95 17.50
N ILE A 255 2.76 -29.30 16.23
CA ILE A 255 3.42 -30.56 15.83
C ILE A 255 4.92 -30.49 16.21
N GLU A 256 5.56 -29.35 15.95
CA GLU A 256 6.96 -29.07 16.31
C GLU A 256 7.20 -28.89 17.82
N MET A 257 6.14 -28.94 18.64
CA MET A 257 6.18 -28.74 20.10
C MET A 257 6.63 -27.34 20.53
N LYS A 258 6.41 -26.32 19.69
CA LYS A 258 6.67 -24.91 20.00
C LYS A 258 5.43 -24.26 20.62
N GLU A 259 5.17 -24.58 21.88
CA GLU A 259 3.93 -24.20 22.58
C GLU A 259 3.72 -22.68 22.72
N ASP A 260 4.80 -21.93 23.00
CA ASP A 260 4.74 -20.47 23.17
C ASP A 260 4.43 -19.76 21.86
N GLU A 261 4.98 -20.22 20.74
CA GLU A 261 4.72 -19.65 19.42
C GLU A 261 3.32 -20.00 18.94
N MET A 262 2.92 -21.27 19.10
CA MET A 262 1.56 -21.73 18.82
C MET A 262 0.52 -20.91 19.57
N SER A 263 0.77 -20.62 20.84
CA SER A 263 -0.14 -19.82 21.67
C SER A 263 -0.35 -18.40 21.11
N ASN A 264 0.71 -17.76 20.60
CA ASN A 264 0.59 -16.42 20.01
C ASN A 264 -0.20 -16.49 18.70
N TYR A 265 0.12 -17.42 17.81
CA TYR A 265 -0.59 -17.59 16.54
C TYR A 265 -2.07 -17.93 16.76
N ALA A 266 -2.38 -18.74 17.77
CA ALA A 266 -3.74 -19.06 18.17
C ALA A 266 -4.51 -17.80 18.62
N GLU A 267 -3.91 -16.96 19.47
CA GLU A 267 -4.52 -15.70 19.91
C GLU A 267 -4.79 -14.74 18.74
N GLN A 268 -3.80 -14.56 17.85
CA GLN A 268 -3.92 -13.70 16.68
C GLN A 268 -4.97 -14.22 15.69
N CYS A 269 -5.06 -15.54 15.51
CA CYS A 269 -6.10 -16.16 14.70
C CYS A 269 -7.51 -15.84 15.24
N ILE A 270 -7.73 -15.98 16.55
CA ILE A 270 -9.02 -15.70 17.18
C ILE A 270 -9.37 -14.21 17.10
N ILE A 271 -8.39 -13.31 17.24
CA ILE A 271 -8.59 -11.86 17.05
C ILE A 271 -9.15 -11.56 15.64
N VAL A 272 -8.56 -12.16 14.60
CA VAL A 272 -9.04 -11.98 13.22
C VAL A 272 -10.42 -12.59 13.04
N GLN A 273 -10.69 -13.77 13.61
CA GLN A 273 -12.02 -14.40 13.55
C GLN A 273 -13.11 -13.53 14.19
N TYR A 274 -12.83 -12.96 15.37
CA TYR A 274 -13.75 -12.06 16.07
C TYR A 274 -13.99 -10.77 15.28
N LEU A 275 -12.94 -10.20 14.68
CA LEU A 275 -13.06 -9.04 13.80
C LEU A 275 -13.96 -9.33 12.60
N LEU A 276 -13.79 -10.49 11.96
CA LEU A 276 -14.61 -10.94 10.83
C LEU A 276 -16.07 -11.16 11.24
N GLU A 277 -16.31 -11.75 12.41
CA GLU A 277 -17.66 -11.96 12.95
C GLU A 277 -18.36 -10.63 13.27
N LEU A 278 -17.65 -9.69 13.91
CA LEU A 278 -18.16 -8.34 14.13
C LEU A 278 -18.49 -7.68 12.79
N SER A 279 -17.61 -7.80 11.79
CA SER A 279 -17.83 -7.23 10.46
C SER A 279 -19.08 -7.80 9.78
N LYS A 280 -19.33 -9.11 9.92
CA LYS A 280 -20.54 -9.77 9.43
C LYS A 280 -21.79 -9.21 10.11
N SER A 281 -21.75 -9.02 11.43
CA SER A 281 -22.86 -8.47 12.23
C SER A 281 -23.17 -7.01 11.89
N LEU A 282 -22.15 -6.18 11.64
CA LEU A 282 -22.28 -4.76 11.29
C LEU A 282 -22.57 -4.54 9.79
N HIS A 283 -22.58 -5.62 9.00
CA HIS A 283 -22.68 -5.57 7.54
C HIS A 283 -21.63 -4.63 6.90
N ALA A 284 -20.44 -4.58 7.49
CA ALA A 284 -19.30 -3.80 7.02
C ALA A 284 -18.22 -4.73 6.44
N LEU A 285 -17.21 -4.13 5.79
CA LEU A 285 -16.00 -4.84 5.38
C LEU A 285 -15.00 -4.87 6.54
N ALA A 286 -14.42 -6.02 6.82
CA ALA A 286 -13.48 -6.19 7.93
C ALA A 286 -12.17 -5.42 7.68
N THR A 287 -11.84 -5.22 6.42
CA THR A 287 -10.70 -4.42 5.95
C THR A 287 -10.90 -2.91 6.12
N ASN A 288 -12.10 -2.46 6.53
CA ASN A 288 -12.34 -1.04 6.79
C ASN A 288 -11.64 -0.63 8.08
N THR A 289 -10.71 0.32 7.99
CA THR A 289 -9.92 0.80 9.13
C THR A 289 -10.77 1.36 10.28
N ASN A 290 -11.95 1.92 9.99
CA ASN A 290 -12.87 2.36 11.04
C ASN A 290 -13.50 1.19 11.81
N VAL A 291 -13.78 0.07 11.12
CA VAL A 291 -14.27 -1.15 11.77
C VAL A 291 -13.19 -1.75 12.66
N ILE A 292 -11.95 -1.80 12.17
CA ILE A 292 -10.78 -2.28 12.92
C ILE A 292 -10.57 -1.42 14.19
N LYS A 293 -10.51 -0.09 14.07
CA LYS A 293 -10.38 0.82 15.23
C LYS A 293 -11.51 0.63 16.23
N ASN A 294 -12.74 0.52 15.75
CA ASN A 294 -13.91 0.35 16.62
C ASN A 294 -13.92 -1.01 17.32
N PHE A 295 -13.46 -2.06 16.64
CA PHE A 295 -13.27 -3.39 17.22
C PHE A 295 -12.31 -3.32 18.41
N PHE A 296 -11.07 -2.85 18.21
CA PHE A 296 -10.08 -2.77 19.29
C PHE A 296 -10.47 -1.80 20.40
N LYS A 297 -11.12 -0.67 20.05
CA LYS A 297 -11.68 0.25 21.05
C LYS A 297 -12.70 -0.43 21.95
N LYS A 298 -13.67 -1.17 21.37
CA LYS A 298 -14.67 -1.93 22.15
C LYS A 298 -14.06 -3.09 22.91
N PHE A 299 -13.06 -3.76 22.33
CA PHE A 299 -12.36 -4.87 22.96
C PHE A 299 -11.66 -4.43 24.25
N ARG A 300 -10.99 -3.27 24.23
CA ARG A 300 -10.34 -2.70 25.43
C ARG A 300 -11.33 -2.28 26.51
N SER A 301 -12.52 -1.83 26.13
CA SER A 301 -13.58 -1.43 27.05
C SER A 301 -14.61 -2.54 27.33
N ALA A 302 -14.30 -3.79 26.99
CA ALA A 302 -15.24 -4.89 27.10
C ALA A 302 -15.47 -5.28 28.57
N ASP A 303 -16.68 -5.77 28.86
CA ASP A 303 -17.03 -6.32 30.17
C ASP A 303 -16.10 -7.51 30.51
N PRO A 304 -15.62 -7.64 31.76
CA PRO A 304 -14.87 -8.81 32.22
C PRO A 304 -15.47 -10.17 31.81
N GLU A 305 -16.79 -10.32 31.76
CA GLU A 305 -17.43 -11.57 31.35
C GLU A 305 -17.21 -11.87 29.86
N TYR A 306 -17.22 -10.85 29.00
CA TYR A 306 -16.89 -11.00 27.58
C TYR A 306 -15.42 -11.40 27.38
N LEU A 307 -14.50 -10.77 28.12
CA LEU A 307 -13.08 -11.12 28.08
C LEU A 307 -12.82 -12.54 28.58
N LYS A 308 -13.61 -13.03 29.54
CA LYS A 308 -13.54 -14.42 30.01
C LYS A 308 -13.98 -15.39 28.92
N SER A 309 -15.07 -15.10 28.20
CA SER A 309 -15.51 -15.91 27.05
C SER A 309 -14.43 -15.96 25.96
N TYR A 310 -13.87 -14.80 25.60
CA TYR A 310 -12.77 -14.72 24.64
C TYR A 310 -11.57 -15.58 25.05
N ARG A 311 -11.10 -15.48 26.30
CA ARG A 311 -9.98 -16.30 26.80
C ARG A 311 -10.31 -17.80 26.79
N ALA A 312 -11.54 -18.17 27.13
CA ALA A 312 -11.98 -19.55 27.09
C ALA A 312 -11.99 -20.11 25.65
N GLU A 313 -12.38 -19.30 24.66
CA GLU A 313 -12.35 -19.70 23.26
C GLU A 313 -10.93 -19.83 22.71
N VAL A 314 -10.03 -18.93 23.09
CA VAL A 314 -8.59 -19.04 22.80
C VAL A 314 -8.03 -20.34 23.35
N GLU A 315 -8.26 -20.65 24.63
CA GLU A 315 -7.75 -21.89 25.23
C GLU A 315 -8.39 -23.13 24.62
N ALA A 316 -9.70 -23.11 24.35
CA ALA A 316 -10.36 -24.21 23.66
C ALA A 316 -9.80 -24.41 22.24
N PHE A 317 -9.37 -23.35 21.57
CA PHE A 317 -8.70 -23.45 20.27
C PHE A 317 -7.30 -24.05 20.39
N LYS A 318 -6.49 -23.61 21.37
CA LYS A 318 -5.19 -24.21 21.68
C LYS A 318 -5.32 -25.70 21.99
N ASP A 319 -6.31 -26.12 22.77
CA ASP A 319 -6.57 -27.54 23.07
C ASP A 319 -6.91 -28.36 21.83
N ARG A 320 -7.73 -27.82 20.91
CA ARG A 320 -8.00 -28.47 19.62
C ARG A 320 -6.74 -28.64 18.78
N LEU A 321 -5.86 -27.63 18.78
CA LEU A 321 -4.57 -27.69 18.08
C LEU A 321 -3.65 -28.75 18.70
N ARG A 322 -3.52 -28.78 20.03
CA ARG A 322 -2.73 -29.80 20.76
C ARG A 322 -3.20 -31.21 20.43
N LYS A 323 -4.52 -31.45 20.50
CA LYS A 323 -5.11 -32.75 20.18
C LYS A 323 -4.82 -33.16 18.73
N ARG A 324 -5.12 -32.28 17.77
CA ARG A 324 -4.87 -32.56 16.34
C ARG A 324 -3.39 -32.76 16.03
N ALA A 325 -2.50 -32.04 16.70
CA ALA A 325 -1.06 -32.20 16.55
C ALA A 325 -0.56 -33.53 17.12
N LYS A 326 -1.16 -34.01 18.22
CA LYS A 326 -0.89 -35.34 18.76
C LYS A 326 -1.37 -36.42 17.79
N ASP A 327 -2.61 -36.33 17.33
CA ASP A 327 -3.19 -37.31 16.39
C ASP A 327 -2.34 -37.40 15.09
N LYS A 328 -1.84 -36.27 14.58
CA LYS A 328 -0.93 -36.25 13.42
C LYS A 328 0.45 -36.86 13.69
N ARG A 329 1.01 -36.65 14.89
CA ARG A 329 2.28 -37.25 15.29
C ARG A 329 2.15 -38.76 15.45
N ASP A 330 1.10 -39.20 16.14
CA ASP A 330 0.81 -40.61 16.35
C ASP A 330 0.59 -41.33 15.00
N ALA A 331 -0.14 -40.71 14.06
CA ALA A 331 -0.31 -41.24 12.71
C ALA A 331 1.01 -41.34 11.91
N ALA A 332 1.90 -40.34 12.03
CA ALA A 332 3.20 -40.37 11.37
C ALA A 332 4.13 -41.45 11.95
N ILE A 333 4.05 -41.69 13.26
CA ILE A 333 4.78 -42.78 13.93
C ILE A 333 4.24 -44.13 13.47
N GLU A 334 2.92 -44.31 13.40
CA GLU A 334 2.28 -45.54 12.93
C GLU A 334 2.64 -45.85 11.47
N GLU A 335 2.68 -44.84 10.59
CA GLU A 335 3.14 -44.99 9.20
C GLU A 335 4.60 -45.42 9.13
N TYR A 336 5.48 -44.80 9.92
CA TYR A 336 6.90 -45.19 9.99
C TYR A 336 7.08 -46.62 10.53
N GLU A 337 6.34 -47.00 11.58
CA GLU A 337 6.35 -48.37 12.12
C GLU A 337 5.84 -49.39 11.10
N ALA A 338 4.82 -49.04 10.31
CA ALA A 338 4.30 -49.88 9.23
C ALA A 338 5.32 -50.05 8.09
N GLU A 339 6.01 -48.98 7.69
CA GLU A 339 7.09 -49.03 6.70
C GLU A 339 8.27 -49.89 7.18
N GLU A 340 8.71 -49.72 8.44
CA GLU A 340 9.76 -50.55 9.03
C GLU A 340 9.32 -52.01 9.14
N LYS A 341 8.07 -52.27 9.56
CA LYS A 341 7.49 -53.62 9.55
C LYS A 341 7.51 -54.23 8.14
N ALA A 342 7.15 -53.46 7.11
CA ALA A 342 7.21 -53.91 5.73
C ALA A 342 8.65 -54.23 5.26
N LYS A 343 9.65 -53.43 5.67
CA LYS A 343 11.07 -53.70 5.40
C LYS A 343 11.54 -54.98 6.11
N ARG A 344 11.16 -55.21 7.37
CA ARG A 344 11.48 -56.44 8.11
C ARG A 344 10.88 -57.67 7.45
N ILE A 345 9.63 -57.58 7.00
CA ILE A 345 8.95 -58.64 6.25
C ILE A 345 9.65 -58.90 4.91
N ALA A 346 10.07 -57.85 4.19
CA ALA A 346 10.76 -58.00 2.91
C ALA A 346 12.17 -58.60 3.03
N ALA A 347 12.87 -58.35 4.15
CA ALA A 347 14.17 -58.94 4.45
C ALA A 347 14.11 -60.40 4.95
N SER A 348 12.90 -60.89 5.23
CA SER A 348 12.66 -62.21 5.79
C SER A 348 12.55 -63.28 4.69
N PRO A 349 13.23 -64.45 4.80
CA PRO A 349 13.26 -65.48 3.76
C PRO A 349 11.89 -66.01 3.31
N GLY A 350 10.91 -66.03 4.21
CA GLY A 350 9.56 -66.54 3.98
C GLY A 350 8.46 -65.46 4.06
N GLY A 351 8.83 -64.18 4.11
CA GLY A 351 7.86 -63.07 4.11
C GLY A 351 7.02 -62.96 5.38
N VAL A 352 7.53 -63.44 6.51
CA VAL A 352 6.90 -63.32 7.83
C VAL A 352 7.76 -62.42 8.72
N ASP A 353 7.13 -61.48 9.44
CA ASP A 353 7.85 -60.55 10.34
C ASP A 353 8.52 -61.34 11.49
N PRO A 354 9.86 -61.27 11.64
CA PRO A 354 10.57 -61.96 12.71
C PRO A 354 10.09 -61.58 14.11
N GLN A 355 9.74 -60.31 14.31
CA GLN A 355 9.27 -59.81 15.60
C GLN A 355 7.91 -60.42 15.98
N GLU A 356 6.98 -60.48 15.03
CA GLU A 356 5.63 -61.04 15.25
C GLU A 356 5.69 -62.55 15.49
N VAL A 357 6.58 -63.27 14.80
CA VAL A 357 6.82 -64.70 15.06
C VAL A 357 7.33 -64.88 16.47
N TYR A 358 8.40 -64.18 16.85
CA TYR A 358 8.99 -64.25 18.18
C TYR A 358 7.95 -63.94 19.28
N ASP A 359 7.17 -62.86 19.14
CA ASP A 359 6.15 -62.48 20.12
C ASP A 359 5.01 -63.50 20.26
N SER A 360 4.73 -64.28 19.21
CA SER A 360 3.73 -65.35 19.21
C SER A 360 4.26 -66.73 19.68
N LEU A 361 5.56 -66.86 19.99
CA LEU A 361 6.14 -68.12 20.43
C LEU A 361 5.68 -68.50 21.85
N PRO A 362 5.50 -69.81 22.14
CA PRO A 362 5.29 -70.29 23.49
C PRO A 362 6.44 -69.87 24.44
N PRO A 363 6.17 -69.62 25.73
CA PRO A 363 7.19 -69.14 26.68
C PRO A 363 8.40 -70.07 26.77
N GLU A 364 8.18 -71.39 26.79
CA GLU A 364 9.28 -72.38 26.83
C GLU A 364 10.19 -72.30 25.59
N MET A 365 9.61 -72.00 24.42
CA MET A 365 10.35 -71.85 23.17
C MET A 365 11.05 -70.49 23.10
N LYS A 366 10.41 -69.41 23.59
CA LYS A 366 11.04 -68.08 23.73
C LYS A 366 12.28 -68.14 24.61
N GLU A 367 12.18 -68.79 25.78
CA GLU A 367 13.31 -68.96 26.69
C GLU A 367 14.46 -69.76 26.04
N ALA A 368 14.16 -70.73 25.18
CA ALA A 368 15.17 -71.46 24.41
C ALA A 368 15.88 -70.57 23.36
N PHE A 369 15.14 -69.66 22.70
CA PHE A 369 15.73 -68.67 21.79
C PHE A 369 16.52 -67.58 22.53
N ASP A 370 16.05 -67.13 23.69
CA ASP A 370 16.73 -66.12 24.54
C ASP A 370 18.04 -66.63 25.12
N SER A 371 18.06 -67.91 25.50
CA SER A 371 19.26 -68.58 26.01
C SER A 371 20.21 -69.05 24.91
N GLN A 372 19.82 -68.94 23.63
CA GLN A 372 20.56 -69.43 22.45
C GLN A 372 21.00 -70.90 22.58
N ASP A 373 20.29 -71.70 23.37
CA ASP A 373 20.68 -73.07 23.71
C ASP A 373 19.86 -74.08 22.91
N VAL A 374 20.52 -74.72 21.94
CA VAL A 374 19.92 -75.75 21.07
C VAL A 374 19.45 -76.97 21.87
N ALA A 375 20.09 -77.29 23.01
CA ALA A 375 19.69 -78.42 23.84
C ALA A 375 18.36 -78.16 24.55
N ARG A 376 18.08 -76.90 24.93
CA ARG A 376 16.79 -76.50 25.48
C ARG A 376 15.69 -76.54 24.43
N LEU A 377 15.97 -76.11 23.20
CA LEU A 377 15.01 -76.22 22.09
C LEU A 377 14.66 -77.69 21.79
N GLN A 378 15.62 -78.61 21.90
CA GLN A 378 15.38 -80.06 21.78
C GLN A 378 14.56 -80.63 22.95
N ALA A 379 14.77 -80.14 24.17
CA ALA A 379 13.95 -80.53 25.33
C ALA A 379 12.49 -80.08 25.15
N VAL A 380 12.30 -78.87 24.65
CA VAL A 380 10.98 -78.32 24.30
C VAL A 380 10.31 -79.13 23.18
N ALA A 381 11.07 -79.62 22.20
CA ALA A 381 10.55 -80.51 21.15
C ALA A 381 10.05 -81.86 21.66
N GLN A 382 10.52 -82.31 22.83
CA GLN A 382 10.11 -83.57 23.46
C GLN A 382 8.97 -83.40 24.46
N SER A 383 8.83 -82.22 25.08
CA SER A 383 7.78 -81.93 26.07
C SER A 383 6.46 -81.49 25.43
N MET A 384 6.53 -80.77 24.31
CA MET A 384 5.37 -80.20 23.62
C MET A 384 4.83 -81.15 22.54
N ASP A 385 3.54 -80.96 22.21
CA ASP A 385 2.90 -81.62 21.08
C ASP A 385 3.65 -81.38 19.76
N GLN A 386 3.90 -82.46 19.02
CA GLN A 386 4.80 -82.45 17.87
C GLN A 386 4.26 -81.59 16.71
N GLU A 387 2.94 -81.51 16.53
CA GLU A 387 2.33 -80.69 15.49
C GLU A 387 2.45 -79.20 15.81
N VAL A 388 2.26 -78.83 17.08
CA VAL A 388 2.42 -77.45 17.57
C VAL A 388 3.87 -76.99 17.47
N PHE A 389 4.83 -77.82 17.87
CA PHE A 389 6.26 -77.51 17.78
C PHE A 389 6.70 -77.30 16.33
N CYS A 390 6.31 -78.20 15.42
CA CYS A 390 6.61 -78.08 13.99
C CYS A 390 6.03 -76.81 13.36
N HIS A 391 4.80 -76.44 13.74
CA HIS A 391 4.15 -75.21 13.27
C HIS A 391 4.94 -73.95 13.67
N HIS A 392 5.38 -73.84 14.92
CA HIS A 392 6.17 -72.69 15.39
C HIS A 392 7.61 -72.70 14.85
N LEU A 393 8.26 -73.87 14.76
CA LEU A 393 9.62 -73.98 14.22
C LEU A 393 9.68 -73.60 12.73
N LYS A 394 8.70 -74.02 11.94
CA LYS A 394 8.59 -73.62 10.53
C LYS A 394 8.48 -72.10 10.39
N ARG A 395 7.66 -71.45 11.22
CA ARG A 395 7.54 -69.98 11.25
C ARG A 395 8.84 -69.31 11.67
N CYS A 396 9.64 -69.92 12.55
CA CYS A 396 10.97 -69.41 12.91
C CYS A 396 11.95 -69.47 11.73
N ILE A 397 11.87 -70.51 10.91
CA ILE A 397 12.68 -70.63 9.69
C ILE A 397 12.22 -69.64 8.62
N ASP A 398 10.91 -69.59 8.38
CA ASP A 398 10.30 -68.69 7.38
C ASP A 398 10.48 -67.21 7.76
N SER A 399 10.65 -66.89 9.05
CA SER A 399 10.98 -65.54 9.51
C SER A 399 12.49 -65.24 9.55
N GLY A 400 13.36 -66.23 9.29
CA GLY A 400 14.82 -66.08 9.43
C GLY A 400 15.31 -66.02 10.88
N LEU A 401 14.45 -66.26 11.87
CA LEU A 401 14.80 -66.37 13.29
C LEU A 401 15.65 -67.63 13.60
N TRP A 402 15.51 -68.67 12.78
CA TRP A 402 16.29 -69.90 12.84
C TRP A 402 16.79 -70.31 11.46
N ILE A 403 18.10 -70.49 11.30
CA ILE A 403 18.71 -70.98 10.05
C ILE A 403 19.07 -72.46 10.25
N PRO A 404 18.40 -73.40 9.53
CA PRO A 404 18.79 -74.82 9.57
C PRO A 404 20.23 -74.99 9.06
N ASP A 405 21.09 -75.61 9.86
CA ASP A 405 22.51 -75.88 9.57
C ASP A 405 23.34 -74.66 9.15
N ALA A 406 23.69 -73.81 10.13
CA ALA A 406 24.56 -72.64 9.97
C ALA A 406 25.92 -72.92 9.27
N ASN A 407 26.38 -74.17 9.24
CA ASN A 407 27.64 -74.58 8.61
C ASN A 407 27.55 -74.84 7.09
N ALA A 408 26.35 -74.95 6.50
CA ALA A 408 26.21 -75.15 5.05
C ALA A 408 26.11 -73.83 4.25
N HIS A 409 25.66 -72.74 4.88
CA HIS A 409 25.46 -71.45 4.23
C HIS A 409 26.74 -70.58 4.13
N ASN A 410 27.75 -70.82 4.96
CA ASN A 410 29.01 -70.05 4.93
C ASN A 410 29.90 -70.34 3.70
N GLU A 411 29.63 -71.37 2.90
CA GLU A 411 30.36 -71.65 1.66
C GLU A 411 29.78 -70.93 0.42
N ALA A 412 28.56 -70.38 0.48
CA ALA A 412 27.89 -69.78 -0.68
C ALA A 412 28.09 -68.26 -0.81
N ASP A 413 28.32 -67.52 0.28
CA ASP A 413 28.50 -66.05 0.25
C ASP A 413 29.98 -65.60 0.13
N GLY A 414 30.93 -66.53 0.06
CA GLY A 414 32.37 -66.25 -0.09
C GLY A 414 32.85 -66.01 -1.52
N THR A 415 31.99 -66.10 -2.54
CA THR A 415 32.38 -66.00 -3.96
C THR A 415 31.66 -64.88 -4.72
N ALA A 416 31.62 -63.67 -4.18
CA ALA A 416 31.13 -62.50 -4.91
C ALA A 416 31.91 -61.20 -4.61
N THR A 417 33.23 -61.26 -4.46
CA THR A 417 34.11 -60.09 -4.68
C THR A 417 35.48 -60.54 -5.18
N LYS A 418 35.57 -60.78 -6.49
CA LYS A 418 36.78 -60.67 -7.31
C LYS A 418 36.36 -60.75 -8.78
N ASN A 419 36.00 -59.61 -9.36
CA ASN A 419 36.49 -59.13 -10.66
C ASN A 419 35.65 -57.92 -11.12
N GLU A 420 36.40 -56.88 -11.52
CA GLU A 420 36.04 -55.59 -12.11
C GLU A 420 35.51 -54.48 -11.18
#